data_AF-A0A1V5I6B3-F1
#
_entry.id   AF-A0A1V5I6B3-F1
#
_cell.length_a   1.000
_cell.length_b   1.000
_cell.length_c   1.000
_cell.angle_alpha   90.00
_cell.angle_beta   90.00
_cell.angle_gamma   90.00
#
_symmetry.space_group_name_H-M   'P 1'
#
loop_
_entity.id
_entity.type
_entity.pdbx_description
1 polymer ?
#
loop_
_entity_poly.entity_id
_entity_poly.type
_entity_poly.pdbx_seq_one_letter_code
_entity_poly.pdbx_strand_id
1 'polypeptide(L)'
;MEIDPKFAPFVPSTAAIARVSESLKGEKDREKLKEACQQFESILLAELWKKMNADARRISGRSDSDRAFGPLEDLAVEMSAEQLAREGGTGMWRMLYDSLVVQLERQEKEPR
;
A
#
# COMPACT_ATOMS: atom_id res chain seq x y z
N MET A 1 -8.19 -11.53 12.79
CA MET A 1 -6.87 -10.94 12.51
C MET A 1 -6.69 -9.84 13.54
N GLU A 2 -5.91 -10.05 14.58
CA GLU A 2 -5.68 -9.02 15.61
C GLU A 2 -4.61 -8.06 15.11
N ILE A 3 -4.93 -6.78 15.08
CA ILE A 3 -4.01 -5.72 14.66
C ILE A 3 -3.21 -5.28 15.88
N ASP A 4 -1.88 -5.28 15.77
CA ASP A 4 -0.98 -4.81 16.83
C ASP A 4 -1.33 -3.33 17.18
N PRO A 5 -1.49 -3.01 18.48
CA PRO A 5 -1.94 -1.70 18.95
C PRO A 5 -1.04 -0.53 18.50
N LYS A 6 0.23 -0.77 18.17
CA LYS A 6 1.11 0.28 17.63
C LYS A 6 0.70 0.73 16.23
N PHE A 7 -0.04 -0.10 15.49
CA PHE A 7 -0.55 0.21 14.15
C PHE A 7 -1.99 0.72 14.17
N ALA A 8 -2.73 0.60 15.28
CA ALA A 8 -4.09 1.09 15.41
C ALA A 8 -4.30 2.57 14.98
N PRO A 9 -3.37 3.52 15.23
CA PRO A 9 -3.51 4.90 14.77
C PRO A 9 -3.44 5.07 13.24
N PHE A 10 -2.83 4.10 12.55
CA PHE A 10 -2.59 4.11 11.11
C PHE A 10 -3.59 3.26 10.35
N VAL A 11 -4.49 2.56 11.05
CA VAL A 11 -5.55 1.77 10.44
C VAL A 11 -6.74 2.70 10.18
N PRO A 12 -7.02 3.05 8.92
CA PRO A 12 -8.17 3.90 8.63
C PRO A 12 -9.46 3.15 9.05
N SER A 13 -10.29 3.80 9.86
CA SER A 13 -11.58 3.21 10.24
C SER A 13 -12.48 3.13 9.02
N THR A 14 -13.36 2.14 8.97
CA THR A 14 -14.37 1.99 7.90
C THR A 14 -15.21 3.26 7.72
N ALA A 15 -15.43 4.02 8.79
CA ALA A 15 -16.13 5.31 8.72
C ALA A 15 -15.26 6.45 8.14
N ALA A 16 -13.94 6.42 8.38
CA ALA A 16 -13.01 7.35 7.75
C ALA A 16 -12.86 7.06 6.25
N ILE A 17 -12.79 5.78 5.88
CA ILE A 17 -12.82 5.34 4.49
C ILE A 17 -14.14 5.79 3.83
N ALA A 18 -15.27 5.60 4.50
CA ALA A 18 -16.59 6.03 4.00
C ALA A 18 -16.73 7.56 3.83
N ARG A 19 -16.10 8.37 4.70
CA ARG A 19 -16.11 9.84 4.57
C ARG A 19 -15.23 10.35 3.43
N VAL A 20 -14.05 9.76 3.27
CA VAL A 20 -13.19 10.03 2.11
C VAL A 20 -13.93 9.64 0.84
N SER A 21 -14.64 8.51 0.87
CA SER A 21 -15.41 8.01 -0.26
C SER A 21 -16.59 8.91 -0.64
N GLU A 22 -17.31 9.49 0.34
CA GLU A 22 -18.38 10.48 0.13
C GLU A 22 -17.91 11.76 -0.61
N SER A 23 -16.62 12.09 -0.53
CA SER A 23 -16.04 13.27 -1.19
C SER A 23 -15.56 13.00 -2.62
N LEU A 24 -15.56 11.75 -3.09
CA LEU A 24 -15.05 11.38 -4.41
C LEU A 24 -16.14 11.53 -5.48
N LYS A 25 -16.52 12.77 -5.82
CA LYS A 25 -17.66 13.06 -6.74
C LYS A 25 -17.25 13.34 -8.19
N GLY A 26 -16.09 12.84 -8.64
CA GLY A 26 -15.65 13.04 -10.03
C GLY A 26 -14.55 12.10 -10.51
N GLU A 27 -14.28 12.14 -11.82
CA GLU A 27 -13.23 11.34 -12.48
C GLU A 27 -11.85 11.54 -11.83
N LYS A 28 -11.53 12.79 -11.45
CA LYS A 28 -10.30 13.15 -10.72
C LYS A 28 -10.15 12.44 -9.38
N ASP A 29 -11.26 12.15 -8.72
CA ASP A 29 -11.26 11.52 -7.41
C ASP A 29 -11.13 9.99 -7.53
N ARG A 30 -11.69 9.41 -8.59
CA ARG A 30 -11.41 8.02 -8.99
C ARG A 30 -9.94 7.81 -9.36
N GLU A 31 -9.32 8.78 -10.01
CA GLU A 31 -7.88 8.77 -10.31
C GLU A 31 -7.03 8.84 -9.04
N LYS A 32 -7.34 9.74 -8.10
CA LYS A 32 -6.65 9.80 -6.80
C LYS A 32 -6.79 8.50 -6.01
N LEU A 33 -7.98 7.89 -6.01
CA LEU A 33 -8.19 6.61 -5.34
C LEU A 33 -7.33 5.51 -5.97
N LYS A 34 -7.24 5.48 -7.31
CA LYS A 34 -6.36 4.57 -8.03
C LYS A 34 -4.89 4.80 -7.66
N GLU A 35 -4.45 6.06 -7.67
CA GLU A 35 -3.07 6.41 -7.30
C GLU A 35 -2.75 5.98 -5.86
N ALA A 36 -3.65 6.24 -4.92
CA ALA A 36 -3.49 5.82 -3.52
C ALA A 36 -3.42 4.29 -3.39
N CYS A 37 -4.21 3.54 -4.16
CA CYS A 37 -4.13 2.08 -4.19
C CYS A 37 -2.79 1.59 -4.75
N GLN A 38 -2.27 2.24 -5.80
CA GLN A 38 -0.95 1.92 -6.36
C GLN A 38 0.18 2.25 -5.39
N GLN A 39 0.10 3.38 -4.69
CA GLN A 39 1.04 3.75 -3.62
C GLN A 39 1.00 2.75 -2.46
N PHE A 40 -0.18 2.26 -2.10
CA PHE A 40 -0.32 1.20 -1.10
C PHE A 40 0.43 -0.08 -1.52
N GLU A 41 0.24 -0.55 -2.76
CA GLU A 41 0.96 -1.73 -3.24
C GLU A 41 2.48 -1.50 -3.30
N SER A 42 2.92 -0.32 -3.72
CA SER A 42 4.35 0.07 -3.71
C SER A 42 4.95 -0.09 -2.31
N ILE A 43 4.32 0.51 -1.29
CA ILE A 43 4.80 0.44 0.10
C ILE A 43 4.82 -1.00 0.59
N LEU A 44 3.75 -1.75 0.33
CA LEU A 44 3.64 -3.16 0.74
C LEU A 44 4.76 -4.02 0.13
N LEU A 45 5.01 -3.86 -1.17
CA LEU A 45 6.07 -4.58 -1.89
C LEU A 45 7.46 -4.19 -1.38
N ALA A 46 7.70 -2.90 -1.17
CA ALA A 46 8.97 -2.41 -0.64
C ALA A 46 9.26 -3.01 0.74
N GLU A 47 8.29 -2.98 1.66
CA GLU A 47 8.43 -3.58 3.00
C GLU A 47 8.66 -5.09 2.94
N LEU A 48 7.92 -5.79 2.07
CA LEU A 48 8.09 -7.23 1.89
C LEU A 48 9.50 -7.58 1.38
N TRP A 49 9.98 -6.88 0.36
CA TRP A 49 11.32 -7.11 -0.20
C TRP A 49 12.42 -6.72 0.78
N LYS A 50 12.30 -5.60 1.49
CA LYS A 50 13.26 -5.22 2.54
C LYS A 50 13.34 -6.31 3.62
N LYS A 51 12.20 -6.86 4.05
CA LYS A 51 12.16 -7.97 5.01
C LYS A 51 12.77 -9.25 4.45
N MET A 52 12.43 -9.63 3.21
CA MET A 52 13.02 -10.79 2.54
C MET A 52 14.55 -10.67 2.42
N ASN A 53 15.05 -9.49 2.08
CA ASN A 53 16.48 -9.21 2.00
C ASN A 53 17.14 -9.31 3.38
N ALA A 54 16.52 -8.78 4.42
CA ALA A 54 17.00 -8.92 5.80
C ALA A 54 17.05 -10.40 6.24
N ASP A 55 16.03 -11.19 5.91
CA ASP A 55 16.00 -12.62 6.22
C ASP A 55 17.06 -13.41 5.44
N ALA A 56 17.26 -13.11 4.16
CA ALA A 56 18.33 -13.72 3.36
C ALA A 56 19.71 -13.41 3.93
N ARG A 57 19.95 -12.16 4.36
CA ARG A 57 21.18 -11.76 5.05
C ARG A 57 21.39 -12.60 6.32
N ARG A 58 20.37 -12.69 7.17
CA ARG A 58 20.42 -13.47 8.41
C ARG A 58 20.74 -14.95 8.18
N ILE A 59 20.15 -15.57 7.15
CA ILE A 59 20.45 -16.97 6.78
C ILE A 59 21.92 -17.13 6.35
N SER A 60 22.47 -16.14 5.63
CA SER A 60 23.88 -16.13 5.22
C SER A 60 24.87 -15.74 6.32
N GLY A 61 24.40 -15.52 7.56
CA GLY A 61 25.23 -15.06 8.68
C GLY A 61 25.67 -13.59 8.57
N ARG A 62 25.03 -12.81 7.70
CA ARG A 62 25.27 -11.37 7.53
C ARG A 62 24.24 -10.54 8.30
N SER A 63 24.64 -9.36 8.70
CA SER A 63 23.87 -8.37 9.43
C SER A 63 23.64 -7.11 8.60
N ASP A 64 22.69 -6.27 9.01
CA ASP A 64 22.45 -5.00 8.32
C ASP A 64 23.63 -4.02 8.46
N SER A 65 24.40 -4.14 9.55
CA SER A 65 25.66 -3.39 9.75
C SER A 65 26.76 -3.73 8.74
N ASP A 66 26.64 -4.86 8.02
CA ASP A 66 27.60 -5.23 6.96
C ASP A 66 27.34 -4.50 5.64
N ARG A 67 26.27 -3.68 5.57
CA ARG A 67 25.88 -2.94 4.35
C ARG A 67 26.52 -1.57 4.31
N ALA A 68 27.62 -1.46 3.56
CA ALA A 68 28.31 -0.18 3.35
C ALA A 68 27.39 0.92 2.76
N PHE A 69 26.38 0.52 1.98
CA PHE A 69 25.42 1.42 1.33
C PHE A 69 23.96 1.08 1.67
N GLY A 70 23.70 0.59 2.89
CA GLY A 70 22.37 0.13 3.30
C GLY A 70 21.21 1.07 2.95
N PRO A 71 21.28 2.37 3.30
CA PRO A 71 20.23 3.32 2.94
C PRO A 71 19.99 3.47 1.43
N LEU A 72 21.05 3.41 0.61
CA LEU A 72 20.93 3.51 -0.85
C LEU A 72 20.32 2.24 -1.46
N GLU A 73 20.70 1.08 -0.93
CA GLU A 73 20.08 -0.19 -1.31
C GLU A 73 18.59 -0.22 -0.95
N ASP A 74 18.21 0.30 0.24
CA ASP A 74 16.79 0.37 0.65
C ASP A 74 16.00 1.33 -0.24
N LEU A 75 16.57 2.48 -0.57
CA LEU A 75 15.97 3.42 -1.53
C LEU A 75 15.78 2.76 -2.92
N ALA A 76 16.76 2.01 -3.40
CA ALA A 76 16.65 1.31 -4.68
C ALA A 76 15.50 0.28 -4.68
N VAL A 77 15.29 -0.42 -3.55
CA VAL A 77 14.15 -1.33 -3.38
C VAL A 77 12.82 -0.57 -3.41
N GLU A 78 12.73 0.56 -2.72
CA GLU A 78 11.52 1.41 -2.70
C GLU A 78 11.17 1.95 -4.08
N MET A 79 12.15 2.50 -4.81
CA MET A 79 11.96 2.98 -6.18
C MET A 79 11.52 1.86 -7.13
N SER A 80 12.10 0.67 -6.97
CA SER A 80 11.73 -0.50 -7.78
C SER A 80 10.29 -0.94 -7.50
N ALA A 81 9.87 -0.95 -6.23
CA ALA A 81 8.51 -1.30 -5.83
C ALA A 81 7.49 -0.28 -6.35
N GLU A 82 7.81 1.02 -6.33
CA GLU A 82 6.97 2.07 -6.87
C GLU A 82 6.76 1.93 -8.37
N GLN A 83 7.85 1.75 -9.12
CA GLN A 83 7.76 1.55 -10.56
C GLN A 83 6.95 0.29 -10.90
N LEU A 84 7.21 -0.81 -10.20
CA LEU A 84 6.49 -2.05 -10.42
C LEU A 84 5.00 -1.90 -10.15
N ALA A 85 4.60 -1.26 -9.05
CA ALA A 85 3.19 -1.02 -8.73
C ALA A 85 2.49 -0.14 -9.77
N ARG A 86 3.18 0.87 -10.32
CA ARG A 86 2.67 1.75 -11.39
C ARG A 86 2.45 1.01 -12.70
N GLU A 87 3.35 0.10 -13.06
CA GLU A 87 3.27 -0.71 -14.29
C GLU A 87 2.23 -1.84 -14.24
N GLY A 88 1.57 -2.02 -13.10
CA GLY A 88 0.52 -3.03 -12.90
C GLY A 88 0.79 -3.98 -11.75
N GLY A 89 2.04 -4.05 -11.29
CA GLY A 89 2.44 -4.76 -10.09
C GLY A 89 2.10 -6.24 -10.11
N THR A 90 1.70 -6.71 -8.94
CA THR A 90 1.10 -8.03 -8.70
C THR A 90 -0.43 -8.01 -8.88
N GLY A 91 -1.02 -6.82 -9.01
CA GLY A 91 -2.46 -6.62 -9.17
C GLY A 91 -3.22 -6.39 -7.85
N MET A 92 -2.55 -6.33 -6.71
CA MET A 92 -3.19 -6.08 -5.41
C MET A 92 -3.87 -4.71 -5.34
N TRP A 93 -3.25 -3.67 -5.91
CA TRP A 93 -3.83 -2.33 -5.98
C TRP A 93 -5.17 -2.34 -6.71
N ARG A 94 -5.29 -3.16 -7.76
CA ARG A 94 -6.51 -3.27 -8.56
C ARG A 94 -7.61 -3.97 -7.77
N MET A 95 -7.29 -5.06 -7.08
CA MET A 95 -8.26 -5.75 -6.22
C MET A 95 -8.80 -4.83 -5.12
N LEU A 96 -7.91 -4.05 -4.48
CA LEU A 96 -8.30 -3.07 -3.47
C LEU A 96 -9.17 -1.96 -4.08
N TYR A 97 -8.75 -1.41 -5.22
CA TYR A 97 -9.48 -0.38 -5.94
C TYR A 97 -10.90 -0.84 -6.32
N ASP A 98 -11.03 -2.01 -6.94
CA ASP A 98 -12.31 -2.57 -7.37
C ASP A 98 -13.24 -2.80 -6.17
N SER A 99 -12.70 -3.29 -5.04
CA SER A 99 -13.46 -3.44 -3.81
C SER A 99 -13.96 -2.10 -3.25
N LEU A 100 -13.13 -1.06 -3.28
CA LEU A 100 -13.47 0.25 -2.74
C LEU A 100 -14.47 0.99 -3.64
N VAL A 101 -14.34 0.88 -4.96
CA VAL A 101 -15.28 1.48 -5.93
C VAL A 101 -16.68 0.88 -5.81
N VAL A 102 -16.80 -0.44 -5.62
CA VAL A 102 -18.11 -1.07 -5.40
C VAL A 102 -18.76 -0.57 -4.10
N GLN A 103 -17.98 -0.37 -3.04
CA GLN A 103 -18.49 0.18 -1.77
C GLN A 103 -18.94 1.64 -1.92
N LEU A 104 -18.17 2.44 -2.66
CA LEU A 104 -18.50 3.81 -3.06
C LEU A 104 -19.87 3.88 -3.76
N GLU A 105 -20.05 3.11 -4.83
CA GLU A 105 -21.26 3.12 -5.64
C GLU A 105 -22.48 2.54 -4.90
N ARG A 106 -22.26 1.61 -3.96
CA ARG A 106 -23.32 1.06 -3.12
C ARG A 106 -23.84 2.08 -2.10
N GLN A 107 -22.96 2.89 -1.51
CA GLN A 107 -23.38 3.96 -0.61
C GLN A 107 -24.08 5.12 -1.35
N GLU A 108 -23.81 5.29 -2.64
CA GLU A 108 -24.48 6.29 -3.49
C GLU A 108 -25.96 5.96 -3.78
N LYS A 109 -26.33 4.66 -3.82
CA LYS A 109 -27.68 4.18 -4.17
C LYS A 109 -28.65 4.02 -3.00
N GLU A 110 -28.20 4.18 -1.76
CA GLU A 110 -29.05 4.11 -0.57
C GLU A 110 -29.38 5.54 -0.13
N PRO A 111 -30.49 6.14 -0.63
CA PRO A 111 -30.90 7.47 -0.21
C PRO A 111 -31.23 7.42 1.28
N ARG A 112 -30.60 8.30 2.06
CA ARG A 112 -31.07 8.63 3.41
C ARG A 112 -32.40 9.35 3.36
#